data_AF-A0A522DCD9-F1
#
_entry.id   AF-A0A522DCD9-F1
#
_cell.length_a   1.000
_cell.length_b   1.000
_cell.length_c   1.000
_cell.angle_alpha   90.00
_cell.angle_beta   90.00
_cell.angle_gamma   90.00
#
_symmetry.space_group_name_H-M   'P 1'
#
loop_
_entity.id
_entity.type
_entity.pdbx_description
1 polymer ?
#
loop_
_entity_poly.entity_id
_entity_poly.type
_entity_poly.pdbx_seq_one_letter_code
_entity_poly.pdbx_strand_id
1 'polypeptide(L)' 'MLVPGKMKIADCTCLLCGSRLGLTISSVVTGDNRGACPMCGEPFLVSITREEMEQYIEAEEERPLREGR' A
#
# COMPACT_ATOMS: atom_id res chain seq x y z
N MET A 1 8.51 15.57 8.10
CA MET A 1 9.16 14.85 6.99
C MET A 1 8.86 13.37 7.17
N LEU A 2 8.20 12.74 6.20
CA LEU A 2 7.86 11.31 6.24
C LEU A 2 9.16 10.50 6.16
N VAL A 3 9.43 9.67 7.16
CA VAL A 3 10.64 8.84 7.20
C VAL A 3 10.45 7.70 6.18
N PRO A 4 11.34 7.50 5.19
CA PRO A 4 11.15 6.56 4.06
C PRO A 4 11.10 5.06 4.39
N GLY A 5 10.78 4.65 5.62
CA GLY A 5 10.77 3.24 6.05
C GLY A 5 9.46 2.78 6.69
N LYS A 6 8.35 3.53 6.54
CA LYS A 6 7.08 3.23 7.22
C LYS A 6 5.85 3.23 6.32
N MET A 7 6.03 3.37 5.00
CA MET A 7 4.88 3.34 4.09
C MET A 7 4.35 1.93 3.99
N LYS A 8 3.04 1.78 4.21
CA LYS A 8 2.33 0.53 3.96
C LYS A 8 1.78 0.56 2.54
N ILE A 9 1.55 -0.62 1.95
CA ILE A 9 0.86 -0.70 0.66
C ILE A 9 -0.55 -0.06 0.70
N ALA A 10 -1.19 -0.07 1.87
CA ALA A 10 -2.48 0.57 2.10
C ALA A 10 -2.44 2.11 2.02
N ASP A 11 -1.25 2.71 2.05
CA ASP A 11 -1.04 4.15 1.90
C ASP A 11 -0.94 4.58 0.43
N CYS A 12 -0.94 3.65 -0.53
CA CYS A 12 -1.00 3.99 -1.95
C CYS A 12 -2.28 4.77 -2.29
N THR A 13 -2.10 5.92 -2.92
CA THR A 13 -3.16 6.85 -3.30
C THR A 13 -3.22 7.01 -4.81
N CYS A 14 -4.43 7.27 -5.31
CA CYS A 14 -4.66 7.64 -6.69
C CYS A 14 -3.97 8.97 -6.99
N LEU A 15 -3.15 8.99 -8.04
CA LEU A 15 -2.42 10.20 -8.43
C LEU A 15 -3.35 11.31 -8.97
N LEU A 16 -4.56 10.96 -9.40
CA LEU A 16 -5.52 11.93 -9.92
C LEU A 16 -6.36 12.58 -8.81
N CYS A 17 -7.02 11.78 -7.97
CA CYS A 17 -7.97 12.29 -6.98
C CYS A 17 -7.47 12.22 -5.52
N GLY A 18 -6.25 11.70 -5.29
CA GLY A 18 -5.66 11.58 -3.95
C GLY A 18 -6.29 10.53 -3.04
N SER A 19 -7.34 9.83 -3.49
CA SER A 19 -8.04 8.82 -2.70
C SER A 19 -7.21 7.54 -2.57
N ARG A 20 -7.35 6.81 -1.46
CA ARG A 20 -6.69 5.51 -1.28
C ARG A 20 -7.16 4.50 -2.31
N LEU A 21 -6.22 3.70 -2.82
CA LEU A 21 -6.52 2.66 -3.82
C LEU A 21 -7.11 1.38 -3.21
N GLY A 22 -7.05 1.24 -1.88
CA GLY A 22 -7.61 0.08 -1.18
C GLY A 22 -6.77 -1.19 -1.31
N LEU A 23 -5.48 -1.05 -1.64
CA LEU A 23 -4.55 -2.18 -1.73
C LEU A 23 -4.19 -2.71 -0.34
N THR A 24 -4.11 -4.03 -0.21
CA THR A 24 -3.66 -4.73 1.01
C THR A 24 -2.55 -5.72 0.68
N ILE A 25 -1.68 -6.03 1.66
CA ILE A 25 -0.61 -7.04 1.51
C ILE A 25 -1.14 -8.38 1.00
N SER A 26 -2.33 -8.78 1.45
CA SER A 26 -2.98 -10.03 1.03
C SER A 26 -3.52 -10.00 -0.40
N SER A 27 -3.68 -8.83 -1.01
CA SER A 27 -4.29 -8.64 -2.33
C SER A 27 -3.28 -8.33 -3.44
N VAL A 28 -2.08 -7.88 -3.07
CA VAL A 28 -1.04 -7.50 -4.03
C VAL A 28 -0.04 -8.63 -4.24
N VAL A 29 0.64 -8.61 -5.38
CA VAL A 29 1.69 -9.56 -5.76
C VAL A 29 2.96 -8.81 -6.14
N THR A 30 4.12 -9.49 -6.06
CA THR A 30 5.35 -9.00 -6.68
C THR A 30 5.16 -8.91 -8.19
N GLY A 31 5.49 -7.77 -8.78
CA GLY A 31 5.22 -7.41 -10.16
C GLY A 31 4.07 -6.41 -10.30
N ASP A 32 3.37 -6.46 -11.43
CA ASP A 32 2.34 -5.48 -11.80
C ASP A 32 0.99 -5.76 -11.14
N ASN A 33 0.50 -4.78 -10.36
CA ASN A 33 -0.85 -4.78 -9.78
C ASN A 33 -1.69 -3.72 -10.49
N ARG A 34 -2.81 -4.15 -11.10
CA ARG A 34 -3.67 -3.29 -11.91
C ARG A 34 -5.07 -3.23 -11.32
N GLY A 35 -5.72 -2.08 -11.48
CA GLY A 35 -7.11 -1.89 -11.07
C GLY A 35 -7.61 -0.51 -11.45
N ALA A 36 -8.72 -0.11 -10.86
CA ALA A 36 -9.29 1.22 -11.01
C ALA A 36 -9.47 1.85 -9.63
N CYS A 37 -9.21 3.16 -9.52
CA CYS A 37 -9.45 3.90 -8.29
C CYS A 37 -10.93 3.80 -7.90
N PRO A 38 -11.26 3.39 -6.66
CA PRO A 38 -12.65 3.22 -6.25
C PRO A 38 -13.44 4.52 -6.18
N MET A 39 -12.77 5.68 -6.18
CA MET A 39 -13.40 7.00 -6.05
C MET A 39 -13.63 7.71 -7.39
N CYS A 40 -12.69 7.62 -8.33
CA CYS A 40 -12.79 8.34 -9.60
C CYS A 40 -12.80 7.44 -10.84
N GLY A 41 -12.58 6.13 -10.68
CA GLY A 41 -12.52 5.17 -11.79
C GLY A 41 -11.23 5.20 -12.60
N GLU A 42 -10.29 6.10 -12.29
CA GLU A 42 -9.01 6.21 -13.00
C GLU A 42 -8.22 4.89 -12.89
N PRO A 43 -7.75 4.31 -14.00
CA PRO A 43 -6.93 3.11 -13.96
C PRO A 43 -5.60 3.37 -13.24
N PHE A 44 -5.12 2.37 -12.50
CA PHE A 44 -3.81 2.42 -11.87
C PHE A 44 -2.95 1.19 -12.24
N LEU A 45 -1.64 1.40 -12.17
CA LEU A 45 -0.61 0.36 -12.23
C LEU A 45 0.38 0.60 -11.09
N VAL A 46 0.51 -0.37 -10.20
CA VAL A 46 1.49 -0.36 -9.10
C VAL A 46 2.40 -1.57 -9.28
N SER A 47 3.65 -1.33 -9.63
CA SER A 47 4.66 -2.39 -9.75
C SER A 47 5.41 -2.52 -8.43
N ILE A 48 5.39 -3.72 -7.84
CA ILE A 48 6.00 -4.01 -6.54
C ILE A 48 7.18 -4.94 -6.75
N THR A 49 8.38 -4.49 -6.39
CA THR A 49 9.58 -5.34 -6.36
C THR A 49 9.56 -6.29 -5.16
N ARG A 50 10.43 -7.30 -5.19
CA ARG A 50 10.56 -8.22 -4.06
C ARG A 50 10.99 -7.50 -2.77
N GLU A 51 11.94 -6.57 -2.89
CA GLU A 51 12.45 -5.78 -1.77
C GLU A 51 11.35 -4.89 -1.16
N GLU A 52 10.53 -4.25 -2.00
CA GLU A 52 9.39 -3.46 -1.53
C GLU A 52 8.32 -4.33 -0.84
N MET A 53 8.05 -5.53 -1.37
CA MET A 53 7.12 -6.47 -0.71
C MET A 53 7.61 -6.84 0.69
N GLU A 54 8.91 -7.16 0.85
CA GLU A 54 9.53 -7.46 2.14
C GLU A 54 9.38 -6.27 3.11
N GLN A 55 9.66 -5.04 2.64
CA GLN A 55 9.46 -3.81 3.44
C GLN A 55 8.00 -3.60 3.85
N TYR A 56 7.04 -3.86 2.96
CA TYR A 56 5.63 -3.72 3.29
C TYR A 56 5.16 -4.76 4.31
N ILE A 57 5.70 -5.98 4.25
CA ILE A 57 5.41 -7.03 5.24
C ILE A 57 5.94 -6.60 6.61
N GLU A 58 7.21 -6.18 6.68
CA GLU A 58 7.83 -5.69 7.93
C GLU A 58 7.04 -4.51 8.53
N ALA A 59 6.67 -3.53 7.70
CA ALA A 59 5.88 -2.37 8.14
C ALA A 59 4.47 -2.74 8.62
N GLU A 60 3.89 -3.84 8.12
CA GLU A 60 2.57 -4.32 8.57
C GLU A 60 2.67 -5.05 9.92
N GLU A 61 3.76 -5.78 10.16
CA GLU A 61 4.06 -6.48 11.40
C GLU A 61 4.50 -5.54 12.54
N GLU A 62 5.17 -4.42 12.22
CA GLU A 62 5.64 -3.42 13.19
C GLU A 62 4.49 -2.60 13.86
N ARG A 63 3.23 -3.06 13.76
CA ARG A 63 2.13 -2.51 14.56
C ARG A 63 2.47 -2.69 16.05
N PRO A 64 2.56 -1.61 16.86
CA PRO A 64 2.57 -1.80 18.29
C PRO A 64 1.26 -2.48 18.66
N LEU A 65 1.35 -3.58 19.42
CA LEU A 65 0.24 -4.12 20.18
C LEU A 65 -0.43 -2.92 20.87
N ARG A 66 -1.55 -2.43 20.34
CA ARG A 66 -2.39 -1.52 21.08
C ARG A 66 -3.07 -2.36 22.15
N GLU A 67 -2.35 -2.42 23.27
CA GLU A 67 -2.79 -2.63 24.63
C GLU A 67 -4.29 -2.40 24.76
N GLY A 68 -5.01 -3.47 25.12
CA GLY A 68 -6.39 -3.36 25.54
C GLY A 68 -6.50 -2.35 26.67
N ARG A 69 -7.45 -1.44 26.54
CA ARG A 69 -7.98 -0.69 27.67
C ARG A 69 -9.46 -0.46 27.46
#